data_AF-A0A955P9G7-F1
#
_entry.id   AF-A0A955P9G7-F1
#
_cell.length_a   1.000
_cell.length_b   1.000
_cell.length_c   1.000
_cell.angle_alpha   90.00
_cell.angle_beta   90.00
_cell.angle_gamma   90.00
#
_symmetry.space_group_name_H-M   'P 1'
#
loop_
_entity.id
_entity.type
_entity.pdbx_description
1 polymer ?
#
loop_
_entity_poly.entity_id
_entity_poly.type
_entity_poly.pdbx_seq_one_letter_code
_entity_poly.pdbx_strand_id
1 'polypeptide(L)'
;LNQWEALEKGEADTFNPAKVFAGSEGTLGILTELTLDLVPLERNTALIMIEYGEVLEALRSLPRILEHSPSAVELIDHNILGQAFNSPGLKDDVSILTGRPNAVLVVEFQDSEADELTAKVESAFKALTRDLPETKLSTLLDPADQKRVWNIRKAGLGMMMRMKGRNKPCAFIEDAAIPIESLPSYVEDLFAFLAERGLRAGAYAHASVGLLHIRPILNLYEDTGVGQLREVAEKSVELSLKYGGAFSGEHGDGFARSEFLKVTHGEQVIEAFREVKRLFDPDGLMNPGKIVDPYPMDRNLRYDGGYEGKEVETIFDYQEDGSFSNAVDLCSGVGQCRNRFVGVMCPSYMATRNEFHTTRARANALRDALNGRISTRHKNGESDWVSPEVLEALDLCLSCKACKTECPTGVDMARWKAEVLEAHAAVHGRSLSAKLIAHYPDQADLAASMAPISNWVAQSPPVRWVMEKAFGLDRRVPPPRFYRKTLRKWFREFQSSEEYRTSEADKTRSRVVFFVDTFTNINQPAVGIAAIRLLMAGGRHPIIPDNVDEGRTRFSKGFLREARELVGRNLEILE
;
A
#
# COMPACT_ATOMS: atom_id res chain seq x y z
N LEU A 1 -27.41 -29.27 14.67
CA LEU A 1 -28.70 -28.90 14.05
C LEU A 1 -28.47 -27.64 13.25
N ASN A 2 -28.82 -27.62 11.97
CA ASN A 2 -28.94 -26.34 11.29
C ASN A 2 -30.06 -25.54 12.00
N GLN A 3 -30.03 -24.21 11.98
CA GLN A 3 -31.04 -23.42 12.72
C GLN A 3 -32.47 -23.69 12.25
N TRP A 4 -32.61 -24.12 11.00
CA TRP A 4 -33.89 -24.47 10.40
C TRP A 4 -34.53 -25.69 11.07
N GLU A 5 -33.76 -26.75 11.31
CA GLU A 5 -34.20 -27.96 12.01
C GLU A 5 -34.58 -27.68 13.47
N ALA A 6 -33.89 -26.74 14.12
CA ALA A 6 -34.18 -26.28 15.46
C ALA A 6 -35.51 -25.50 15.52
N LEU A 7 -35.72 -24.58 14.58
CA LEU A 7 -36.95 -23.79 14.47
C LEU A 7 -38.15 -24.66 14.09
N GLU A 8 -38.00 -25.60 13.13
CA GLU A 8 -39.05 -26.55 12.75
C GLU A 8 -39.47 -27.46 13.91
N LYS A 9 -38.56 -27.77 14.83
CA LYS A 9 -38.84 -28.59 16.03
C LYS A 9 -39.41 -27.78 17.20
N GLY A 10 -39.60 -26.47 17.04
CA GLY A 10 -40.12 -25.59 18.09
C GLY A 10 -39.13 -25.33 19.22
N GLU A 11 -37.84 -25.59 19.01
CA GLU A 11 -36.77 -25.36 19.98
C GLU A 11 -36.26 -23.91 19.86
N ALA A 12 -37.15 -22.92 19.97
CA ALA A 12 -36.83 -21.50 19.78
C ALA A 12 -35.67 -21.00 20.66
N ASP A 13 -35.47 -21.61 21.84
CA ASP A 13 -34.37 -21.33 22.76
C ASP A 13 -32.98 -21.71 22.21
N THR A 14 -32.91 -22.37 21.04
CA THR A 14 -31.67 -22.74 20.34
C THR A 14 -31.35 -21.81 19.15
N PHE A 15 -32.17 -20.78 18.90
CA PHE A 15 -31.89 -19.79 17.87
C PHE A 15 -30.64 -18.96 18.23
N ASN A 16 -29.66 -18.93 17.33
CA ASN A 16 -28.43 -18.14 17.51
C ASN A 16 -28.46 -16.92 16.56
N PRO A 17 -28.82 -15.71 17.04
CA PRO A 17 -28.90 -14.53 16.19
C PRO A 17 -27.56 -14.16 15.54
N ALA A 18 -26.42 -14.60 16.08
CA ALA A 18 -25.11 -14.33 15.47
C ALA A 18 -25.00 -14.82 14.03
N LYS A 19 -25.72 -15.88 13.64
CA LYS A 19 -25.74 -16.36 12.24
C LYS A 19 -26.49 -15.43 11.28
N VAL A 20 -27.43 -14.63 11.78
CA VAL A 20 -28.12 -13.58 11.00
C VAL A 20 -27.23 -12.35 10.84
N PHE A 21 -26.43 -12.03 11.86
CA PHE A 21 -25.47 -10.93 11.80
C PHE A 21 -24.24 -11.26 10.94
N ALA A 22 -23.80 -12.52 10.90
CA ALA A 22 -22.70 -12.97 10.05
C ALA A 22 -23.05 -12.74 8.57
N GLY A 23 -22.24 -11.94 7.86
CA GLY A 23 -22.51 -11.56 6.47
C GLY A 23 -23.51 -10.41 6.29
N SER A 24 -24.09 -9.86 7.37
CA SER A 24 -25.04 -8.72 7.27
C SER A 24 -24.39 -7.39 6.88
N GLU A 25 -23.05 -7.33 6.83
CA GLU A 25 -22.28 -6.13 6.44
C GLU A 25 -22.66 -4.86 7.22
N GLY A 26 -23.05 -5.00 8.49
CA GLY A 26 -23.45 -3.88 9.33
C GLY A 26 -24.80 -3.26 8.96
N THR A 27 -25.59 -3.92 8.11
CA THR A 27 -26.95 -3.49 7.78
C THR A 27 -27.95 -3.78 8.90
N LEU A 28 -27.63 -4.69 9.83
CA LEU A 28 -28.53 -5.07 10.94
C LEU A 28 -28.07 -4.55 12.31
N GLY A 29 -26.87 -3.96 12.41
CA GLY A 29 -26.32 -3.45 13.66
C GLY A 29 -24.79 -3.42 13.66
N ILE A 30 -24.19 -3.07 14.80
CA ILE A 30 -22.73 -3.01 15.00
C ILE A 30 -22.30 -4.12 15.95
N LEU A 31 -21.41 -5.01 15.49
CA LEU A 31 -20.76 -6.01 16.33
C LEU A 31 -19.59 -5.36 17.09
N THR A 32 -19.62 -5.42 18.42
CA THR A 32 -18.57 -4.84 19.28
C THR A 32 -17.60 -5.88 19.82
N GLU A 33 -18.06 -7.12 20.01
CA GLU A 33 -17.29 -8.23 20.57
C GLU A 33 -17.66 -9.53 19.85
N LEU A 34 -16.69 -10.45 19.73
CA LEU A 34 -16.85 -11.74 19.06
C LEU A 34 -16.15 -12.83 19.88
N THR A 35 -16.80 -13.98 20.04
CA THR A 35 -16.18 -15.22 20.53
C THR A 35 -16.00 -16.15 19.34
N LEU A 36 -14.77 -16.62 19.12
CA LEU A 36 -14.38 -17.40 17.95
C LEU A 36 -13.81 -18.75 18.40
N ASP A 37 -14.15 -19.80 17.66
CA ASP A 37 -13.46 -21.09 17.77
C ASP A 37 -12.05 -20.97 17.19
N LEU A 38 -11.08 -21.59 17.86
CA LEU A 38 -9.68 -21.60 17.46
C LEU A 38 -9.28 -22.99 16.98
N VAL A 39 -8.45 -23.04 15.93
CA VAL A 39 -7.82 -24.27 15.45
C VAL A 39 -6.36 -24.32 15.86
N PRO A 40 -5.77 -25.51 16.07
CA PRO A 40 -4.33 -25.66 16.29
C PRO A 40 -3.52 -25.09 15.12
N LEU A 41 -2.33 -24.58 15.41
CA LEU A 41 -1.39 -24.12 14.38
C LEU A 41 -0.53 -25.31 13.92
N GLU A 42 -0.65 -25.67 12.64
CA GLU A 42 0.26 -26.62 12.02
C GLU A 42 1.66 -26.02 11.91
N ARG A 43 2.69 -26.78 12.28
CA ARG A 43 4.06 -26.24 12.46
C ARG A 43 4.89 -26.27 11.20
N ASN A 44 4.59 -27.15 10.25
CA ASN A 44 5.40 -27.36 9.06
C ASN A 44 4.58 -27.10 7.80
N THR A 45 5.14 -26.29 6.92
CA THR A 45 4.59 -25.95 5.60
C THR A 45 5.64 -26.26 4.54
N ALA A 46 5.19 -26.64 3.35
CA ALA A 46 6.03 -26.78 2.16
C ALA A 46 5.23 -26.41 0.92
N LEU A 47 5.92 -25.93 -0.12
CA LEU A 47 5.28 -25.50 -1.35
C LEU A 47 5.77 -26.33 -2.54
N ILE A 48 4.88 -26.59 -3.49
CA ILE A 48 5.22 -26.91 -4.87
C ILE A 48 4.84 -25.72 -5.73
N MET A 49 5.80 -25.18 -6.48
CA MET A 49 5.53 -24.17 -7.49
C MET A 49 5.41 -24.82 -8.85
N ILE A 50 4.43 -24.39 -9.64
CA ILE A 50 4.24 -24.83 -11.02
C ILE A 50 4.11 -23.60 -11.92
N GLU A 51 5.02 -23.47 -12.87
CA GLU A 51 5.11 -22.32 -13.78
C GLU A 51 4.49 -22.65 -15.14
N TYR A 52 3.67 -21.72 -15.66
CA TYR A 52 2.89 -21.85 -16.89
C TYR A 52 3.15 -20.70 -17.87
N GLY A 53 2.92 -20.99 -19.15
CA GLY A 53 2.96 -20.01 -20.23
C GLY A 53 1.68 -19.19 -20.34
N GLU A 54 0.55 -19.69 -19.84
CA GLU A 54 -0.74 -19.01 -19.85
C GLU A 54 -1.56 -19.28 -18.57
N VAL A 55 -2.43 -18.34 -18.19
CA VAL A 55 -3.32 -18.49 -17.02
C VAL A 55 -4.31 -19.64 -17.20
N LEU A 56 -4.85 -19.81 -18.42
CA LEU A 56 -5.81 -20.88 -18.70
C LEU A 56 -5.19 -22.28 -18.56
N GLU A 57 -3.91 -22.44 -18.87
CA GLU A 57 -3.19 -23.71 -18.67
C GLU A 57 -3.08 -24.04 -17.18
N ALA A 58 -2.78 -23.04 -16.34
CA ALA A 58 -2.77 -23.19 -14.89
C ALA A 58 -4.15 -23.60 -14.36
N LEU A 59 -5.24 -22.96 -14.81
CA LEU A 59 -6.58 -23.32 -14.35
C LEU A 59 -6.98 -24.74 -14.77
N ARG A 60 -6.59 -25.18 -15.97
CA ARG A 60 -6.90 -26.53 -16.48
C ARG A 60 -6.18 -27.65 -15.72
N SER A 61 -5.08 -27.35 -15.01
CA SER A 61 -4.36 -28.36 -14.21
C SER A 61 -4.90 -28.50 -12.78
N LEU A 62 -5.73 -27.56 -12.30
CA LEU A 62 -6.25 -27.56 -10.93
C LEU A 62 -6.90 -28.88 -10.48
N PRO A 63 -7.79 -29.54 -11.26
CA PRO A 63 -8.39 -30.80 -10.83
C PRO A 63 -7.35 -31.86 -10.45
N ARG A 64 -6.28 -31.98 -11.25
CA ARG A 64 -5.20 -32.96 -11.01
C ARG A 64 -4.39 -32.59 -9.76
N ILE A 65 -4.17 -31.30 -9.52
CA ILE A 65 -3.45 -30.82 -8.33
C ILE A 65 -4.26 -31.14 -7.06
N LEU A 66 -5.57 -30.96 -7.11
CA LEU A 66 -6.47 -31.19 -5.98
C LEU A 66 -6.60 -32.66 -5.58
N GLU A 67 -6.33 -33.61 -6.49
CA GLU A 67 -6.24 -35.05 -6.16
C GLU A 67 -5.19 -35.35 -5.07
N HIS A 68 -4.20 -34.47 -4.89
CA HIS A 68 -3.15 -34.59 -3.87
C HIS A 68 -3.50 -33.98 -2.51
N SER A 69 -4.73 -33.45 -2.34
CA SER A 69 -5.21 -32.84 -1.09
C SER A 69 -4.24 -31.78 -0.50
N PRO A 70 -3.91 -30.72 -1.26
CA PRO A 70 -3.13 -29.59 -0.75
C PRO A 70 -3.93 -28.80 0.29
N SER A 71 -3.25 -28.04 1.15
CA SER A 71 -3.90 -27.12 2.10
C SER A 71 -4.40 -25.85 1.40
N ALA A 72 -3.68 -25.38 0.39
CA ALA A 72 -4.06 -24.24 -0.44
C ALA A 72 -3.47 -24.35 -1.85
N VAL A 73 -4.14 -23.74 -2.84
CA VAL A 73 -3.57 -23.50 -4.16
C VAL A 73 -3.84 -22.06 -4.56
N GLU A 74 -2.77 -21.30 -4.76
CA GLU A 74 -2.82 -19.87 -5.11
C GLU A 74 -2.34 -19.63 -6.54
N LEU A 75 -3.04 -18.78 -7.28
CA LEU A 75 -2.63 -18.33 -8.61
C LEU A 75 -2.02 -16.94 -8.56
N ILE A 76 -0.86 -16.78 -9.22
CA ILE A 76 -0.20 -15.50 -9.49
C ILE A 76 -0.06 -15.33 -11.00
N ASP A 77 -0.68 -14.29 -11.58
CA ASP A 77 -0.64 -14.04 -13.03
C ASP A 77 0.52 -13.12 -13.49
N HIS A 78 0.63 -12.98 -14.80
CA HIS A 78 1.62 -12.15 -15.48
C HIS A 78 1.54 -10.66 -15.09
N ASN A 79 0.37 -10.14 -14.70
CA ASN A 79 0.26 -8.76 -14.27
C ASN A 79 0.97 -8.55 -12.94
N ILE A 80 0.78 -9.47 -11.98
CA ILE A 80 1.50 -9.44 -10.70
C ILE A 80 2.98 -9.72 -10.91
N LEU A 81 3.32 -10.79 -11.64
CA LEU A 81 4.71 -11.21 -11.89
C LEU A 81 5.49 -10.13 -12.63
N GLY A 82 4.91 -9.53 -13.67
CA GLY A 82 5.52 -8.44 -14.42
C GLY A 82 5.84 -7.22 -13.56
N GLN A 83 4.97 -6.87 -12.60
CA GLN A 83 5.27 -5.81 -11.63
C GLN A 83 6.36 -6.25 -10.65
N ALA A 84 6.31 -7.50 -10.16
CA ALA A 84 7.31 -8.05 -9.25
C ALA A 84 8.73 -8.02 -9.84
N PHE A 85 8.90 -8.43 -11.11
CA PHE A 85 10.18 -8.40 -11.81
C PHE A 85 10.77 -6.99 -11.97
N ASN A 86 9.93 -5.96 -11.97
CA ASN A 86 10.34 -4.57 -12.10
C ASN A 86 10.47 -3.85 -10.75
N SER A 87 10.26 -4.54 -9.63
CA SER A 87 10.34 -3.95 -8.29
C SER A 87 11.69 -4.17 -7.64
N PRO A 88 12.42 -3.09 -7.30
CA PRO A 88 13.71 -3.21 -6.59
C PRO A 88 13.59 -3.98 -5.28
N GLY A 89 12.45 -3.87 -4.58
CA GLY A 89 12.22 -4.52 -3.29
C GLY A 89 11.89 -6.01 -3.37
N LEU A 90 11.59 -6.54 -4.56
CA LEU A 90 11.27 -7.96 -4.78
C LEU A 90 12.32 -8.67 -5.65
N LYS A 91 13.44 -8.00 -5.97
CA LYS A 91 14.46 -8.54 -6.88
C LYS A 91 15.01 -9.89 -6.42
N ASP A 92 15.20 -10.05 -5.11
CA ASP A 92 15.66 -11.31 -4.51
C ASP A 92 14.51 -12.32 -4.34
N ASP A 93 13.26 -11.85 -4.26
CA ASP A 93 12.11 -12.75 -4.15
C ASP A 93 11.82 -13.42 -5.50
N VAL A 94 11.86 -12.66 -6.61
CA VAL A 94 11.59 -13.19 -7.96
C VAL A 94 12.68 -14.13 -8.48
N SER A 95 13.84 -14.21 -7.82
CA SER A 95 14.89 -15.16 -8.21
C SER A 95 14.52 -16.62 -7.97
N ILE A 96 13.42 -16.88 -7.22
CA ILE A 96 12.88 -18.22 -7.02
C ILE A 96 12.15 -18.77 -8.26
N LEU A 97 11.84 -17.90 -9.23
CA LEU A 97 11.15 -18.24 -10.48
C LEU A 97 12.13 -18.61 -11.60
N THR A 98 11.74 -19.55 -12.44
CA THR A 98 12.55 -20.05 -13.56
C THR A 98 12.30 -19.26 -14.85
N GLY A 99 12.88 -18.07 -14.92
CA GLY A 99 12.74 -17.18 -16.06
C GLY A 99 11.60 -16.18 -15.84
N ARG A 100 10.64 -16.10 -16.76
CA ARG A 100 9.51 -15.16 -16.70
C ARG A 100 8.19 -15.86 -17.09
N PRO A 101 7.60 -16.66 -16.19
CA PRO A 101 6.31 -17.29 -16.45
C PRO A 101 5.18 -16.25 -16.48
N ASN A 102 4.09 -16.60 -17.18
CA ASN A 102 2.88 -15.77 -17.24
C ASN A 102 1.84 -16.20 -16.20
N ALA A 103 1.99 -17.38 -15.61
CA ALA A 103 1.20 -17.80 -14.48
C ALA A 103 2.02 -18.75 -13.59
N VAL A 104 1.78 -18.67 -12.28
CA VAL A 104 2.36 -19.58 -11.30
C VAL A 104 1.26 -20.08 -10.38
N LEU A 105 1.16 -21.40 -10.23
CA LEU A 105 0.41 -22.00 -9.13
C LEU A 105 1.36 -22.30 -7.98
N VAL A 106 0.97 -21.85 -6.79
CA VAL A 106 1.65 -22.14 -5.53
C VAL A 106 0.78 -23.12 -4.76
N VAL A 107 1.22 -24.37 -4.68
CA VAL A 107 0.50 -25.47 -4.04
C VAL A 107 1.11 -25.67 -2.66
N GLU A 108 0.35 -25.37 -1.61
CA GLU A 108 0.81 -25.53 -0.22
C GLU A 108 0.39 -26.89 0.34
N PHE A 109 1.30 -27.47 1.10
CA PHE A 109 1.07 -28.63 1.95
C PHE A 109 1.43 -28.28 3.40
N GLN A 110 0.67 -28.85 4.32
CA GLN A 110 0.88 -28.71 5.76
C GLN A 110 0.81 -30.08 6.42
N ASP A 111 1.63 -30.29 7.45
CA ASP A 111 1.53 -31.43 8.35
C ASP A 111 2.14 -31.09 9.73
N SER A 112 1.64 -31.76 10.75
CA SER A 112 2.19 -31.73 12.11
C SER A 112 3.60 -32.33 12.19
N GLU A 113 3.92 -33.30 11.33
CA GLU A 113 5.20 -34.03 11.30
C GLU A 113 6.00 -33.72 10.03
N ALA A 114 7.27 -33.33 10.19
CA ALA A 114 8.09 -32.87 9.07
C ALA A 114 8.42 -33.98 8.05
N ASP A 115 8.58 -35.23 8.50
CA ASP A 115 8.88 -36.37 7.64
C ASP A 115 7.66 -36.73 6.77
N GLU A 116 6.45 -36.71 7.35
CA GLU A 116 5.19 -36.93 6.63
C GLU A 116 4.93 -35.83 5.59
N LEU A 117 5.17 -34.56 5.96
CA LEU A 117 5.10 -33.44 5.01
C LEU A 117 6.04 -33.67 3.82
N THR A 118 7.29 -34.04 4.09
CA THR A 118 8.29 -34.28 3.04
C THR A 118 7.85 -35.40 2.11
N ALA A 119 7.40 -36.54 2.66
CA ALA A 119 6.90 -37.67 1.88
C ALA A 119 5.68 -37.29 1.02
N LYS A 120 4.74 -36.50 1.58
CA LYS A 120 3.56 -36.00 0.85
C LYS A 120 3.96 -35.12 -0.33
N VAL A 121 4.88 -34.17 -0.11
CA VAL A 121 5.39 -33.26 -1.15
C VAL A 121 6.16 -34.01 -2.23
N GLU A 122 7.04 -34.95 -1.87
CA GLU A 122 7.78 -35.75 -2.85
C GLU A 122 6.86 -36.61 -3.72
N SER A 123 5.85 -37.23 -3.11
CA SER A 123 4.84 -38.02 -3.81
C SER A 123 4.04 -37.17 -4.80
N ALA A 124 3.53 -36.03 -4.34
CA ALA A 124 2.79 -35.08 -5.19
C ALA A 124 3.67 -34.52 -6.30
N PHE A 125 4.91 -34.12 -6.00
CA PHE A 125 5.86 -33.60 -6.98
C PHE A 125 6.15 -34.61 -8.10
N LYS A 126 6.38 -35.88 -7.73
CA LYS A 126 6.63 -36.95 -8.70
C LYS A 126 5.42 -37.21 -9.59
N ALA A 127 4.21 -37.25 -9.02
CA ALA A 127 2.98 -37.44 -9.78
C ALA A 127 2.71 -36.27 -10.74
N LEU A 128 2.80 -35.03 -10.24
CA LEU A 128 2.56 -33.83 -11.03
C LEU A 128 3.61 -33.65 -12.14
N THR A 129 4.88 -33.99 -11.89
CA THR A 129 5.92 -33.97 -12.93
C THR A 129 5.60 -34.92 -14.08
N ARG A 130 5.01 -36.09 -13.79
CA ARG A 130 4.56 -37.05 -14.81
C ARG A 130 3.33 -36.54 -15.55
N ASP A 131 2.38 -35.94 -14.83
CA ASP A 131 1.06 -35.60 -15.37
C ASP A 131 1.04 -34.22 -16.06
N LEU A 132 2.05 -33.37 -15.80
CA LEU A 132 2.24 -32.03 -16.37
C LEU A 132 3.64 -31.84 -16.99
N PRO A 133 4.05 -32.67 -17.98
CA PRO A 133 5.44 -32.75 -18.45
C PRO A 133 5.96 -31.46 -19.13
N GLU A 134 5.07 -30.60 -19.61
CA GLU A 134 5.41 -29.33 -20.28
C GLU A 134 5.60 -28.16 -19.29
N THR A 135 5.33 -28.38 -18.00
CA THR A 135 5.42 -27.35 -16.96
C THR A 135 6.74 -27.44 -16.21
N LYS A 136 7.20 -26.32 -15.64
CA LYS A 136 8.34 -26.33 -14.73
C LYS A 136 7.84 -26.41 -13.29
N LEU A 137 8.31 -27.42 -12.56
CA LEU A 137 7.97 -27.63 -11.16
C LEU A 137 9.21 -27.45 -10.27
N SER A 138 9.02 -26.87 -9.09
CA SER A 138 10.02 -26.82 -8.04
C SER A 138 9.39 -27.03 -6.66
N THR A 139 10.16 -27.58 -5.72
CA THR A 139 9.76 -27.72 -4.32
C THR A 139 10.46 -26.68 -3.47
N LEU A 140 9.72 -26.06 -2.54
CA LEU A 140 10.26 -25.14 -1.55
C LEU A 140 10.03 -25.68 -0.14
N LEU A 141 11.09 -26.24 0.43
CA LEU A 141 11.09 -26.76 1.80
C LEU A 141 11.63 -25.73 2.81
N ASP A 142 12.55 -24.85 2.40
CA ASP A 142 13.11 -23.81 3.26
C ASP A 142 12.07 -22.69 3.53
N PRO A 143 11.74 -22.39 4.80
CA PRO A 143 10.86 -21.28 5.16
C PRO A 143 11.28 -19.93 4.56
N ALA A 144 12.58 -19.70 4.35
CA ALA A 144 13.07 -18.49 3.71
C ALA A 144 12.60 -18.37 2.26
N ASP A 145 12.61 -19.45 1.49
CA ASP A 145 12.16 -19.47 0.10
C ASP A 145 10.64 -19.44 -0.01
N GLN A 146 9.94 -20.13 0.90
CA GLN A 146 8.48 -20.02 1.00
C GLN A 146 8.05 -18.57 1.24
N LYS A 147 8.76 -17.86 2.13
CA LYS A 147 8.53 -16.45 2.42
C LYS A 147 8.71 -15.57 1.17
N ARG A 148 9.68 -15.86 0.30
CA ARG A 148 9.88 -15.11 -0.96
C ARG A 148 8.65 -15.18 -1.86
N VAL A 149 8.11 -16.38 -2.07
CA VAL A 149 6.89 -16.58 -2.86
C VAL A 149 5.71 -15.84 -2.27
N TRP A 150 5.54 -15.94 -0.94
CA TRP A 150 4.47 -15.23 -0.26
C TRP A 150 4.63 -13.71 -0.28
N ASN A 151 5.86 -13.18 -0.29
CA ASN A 151 6.11 -11.76 -0.49
C ASN A 151 5.62 -11.30 -1.87
N ILE A 152 5.88 -12.08 -2.93
CA ILE A 152 5.38 -11.79 -4.30
C ILE A 152 3.84 -11.77 -4.30
N ARG A 153 3.20 -12.82 -3.78
CA ARG A 153 1.73 -12.93 -3.71
C ARG A 153 1.09 -11.78 -2.93
N LYS A 154 1.67 -11.42 -1.77
CA LYS A 154 1.17 -10.33 -0.91
C LYS A 154 1.37 -8.95 -1.54
N ALA A 155 2.48 -8.74 -2.25
CA ALA A 155 2.77 -7.47 -2.89
C ALA A 155 1.90 -7.23 -4.14
N GLY A 156 1.51 -8.31 -4.84
CA GLY A 156 0.89 -8.25 -6.17
C GLY A 156 -0.28 -7.28 -6.30
N LEU A 157 -1.25 -7.34 -5.39
CA LEU A 157 -2.42 -6.45 -5.41
C LEU A 157 -2.01 -4.97 -5.32
N GLY A 158 -1.11 -4.68 -4.38
CA GLY A 158 -0.61 -3.33 -4.16
C GLY A 158 0.12 -2.76 -5.37
N MET A 159 0.89 -3.62 -6.02
CA MET A 159 1.66 -3.27 -7.21
C MET A 159 0.78 -3.10 -8.44
N MET A 160 -0.26 -3.92 -8.60
CA MET A 160 -1.26 -3.73 -9.66
C MET A 160 -1.92 -2.35 -9.55
N MET A 161 -2.21 -1.91 -8.31
CA MET A 161 -2.73 -0.57 -8.03
C MET A 161 -1.72 0.57 -8.27
N ARG A 162 -0.42 0.28 -8.49
CA ARG A 162 0.60 1.28 -8.92
C ARG A 162 0.55 1.58 -10.41
N MET A 163 -0.31 0.92 -11.19
CA MET A 163 -0.46 1.18 -12.62
C MET A 163 -0.60 2.68 -12.87
N LYS A 164 0.32 3.26 -13.65
CA LYS A 164 0.35 4.69 -13.97
C LYS A 164 -0.75 5.05 -14.99
N GLY A 165 -1.16 6.32 -15.00
CA GLY A 165 -2.23 6.82 -15.86
C GLY A 165 -3.64 6.55 -15.31
N ARG A 166 -4.66 6.92 -16.11
CA ARG A 166 -6.09 6.87 -15.75
C ARG A 166 -6.76 5.51 -15.92
N ASN A 167 -6.14 4.63 -16.71
CA ASN A 167 -6.53 3.22 -16.79
C ASN A 167 -6.10 2.49 -15.52
N LYS A 168 -7.06 2.06 -14.70
CA LYS A 168 -6.81 1.41 -13.41
C LYS A 168 -7.49 0.06 -13.32
N PRO A 169 -6.88 -0.92 -12.63
CA PRO A 169 -7.55 -2.19 -12.31
C PRO A 169 -8.70 -1.92 -11.31
N CYS A 170 -9.93 -2.22 -11.73
CA CYS A 170 -11.15 -1.96 -10.97
C CYS A 170 -11.66 -3.20 -10.24
N ALA A 171 -12.15 -2.99 -9.03
CA ALA A 171 -12.41 -4.04 -8.06
C ALA A 171 -13.88 -4.43 -7.95
N PHE A 172 -14.38 -5.26 -8.88
CA PHE A 172 -15.79 -5.64 -8.91
C PHE A 172 -16.07 -7.11 -9.29
N ILE A 173 -15.16 -7.80 -10.00
CA ILE A 173 -15.24 -9.26 -10.28
C ILE A 173 -14.34 -10.05 -9.30
N GLU A 174 -13.97 -9.45 -8.18
CA GLU A 174 -12.98 -10.03 -7.27
C GLU A 174 -13.48 -11.14 -6.36
N ASP A 175 -14.63 -11.72 -6.65
CA ASP A 175 -15.32 -12.53 -5.66
C ASP A 175 -16.16 -13.64 -6.28
N ALA A 176 -15.87 -13.98 -7.54
CA ALA A 176 -16.59 -15.02 -8.24
C ALA A 176 -16.07 -16.40 -7.78
N ALA A 177 -16.93 -17.17 -7.12
CA ALA A 177 -16.68 -18.55 -6.73
C ALA A 177 -17.34 -19.48 -7.75
N ILE A 178 -16.54 -20.15 -8.58
CA ILE A 178 -17.00 -21.00 -9.68
C ILE A 178 -16.57 -22.45 -9.40
N PRO A 179 -17.42 -23.46 -9.67
CA PRO A 179 -17.01 -24.87 -9.59
C PRO A 179 -15.71 -25.13 -10.35
N ILE A 180 -14.80 -25.89 -9.75
CA ILE A 180 -13.44 -26.10 -10.27
C ILE A 180 -13.44 -26.62 -11.72
N GLU A 181 -14.38 -27.52 -12.04
CA GLU A 181 -14.52 -28.12 -13.35
C GLU A 181 -14.94 -27.11 -14.43
N SER A 182 -15.67 -26.07 -14.03
CA SER A 182 -16.17 -25.01 -14.91
C SER A 182 -15.27 -23.77 -14.94
N LEU A 183 -14.35 -23.65 -13.98
CA LEU A 183 -13.48 -22.49 -13.78
C LEU A 183 -12.71 -22.07 -15.06
N PRO A 184 -12.07 -22.98 -15.82
CA PRO A 184 -11.37 -22.58 -17.03
C PRO A 184 -12.30 -22.01 -18.10
N SER A 185 -13.50 -22.58 -18.23
CA SER A 185 -14.49 -22.14 -19.22
C SER A 185 -15.07 -20.77 -18.88
N TYR A 186 -15.33 -20.51 -17.59
CA TYR A 186 -15.74 -19.20 -17.10
C TYR A 186 -14.70 -18.10 -17.43
N VAL A 187 -13.42 -18.38 -17.16
CA VAL A 187 -12.33 -17.42 -17.42
C VAL A 187 -12.13 -17.20 -18.92
N GLU A 188 -12.22 -18.27 -19.72
CA GLU A 188 -12.11 -18.19 -21.18
C GLU A 188 -13.21 -17.30 -21.78
N ASP A 189 -14.48 -17.52 -21.41
CA ASP A 189 -15.62 -16.71 -21.88
C ASP A 189 -15.50 -15.24 -21.42
N LEU A 190 -15.11 -15.00 -20.17
CA LEU A 190 -14.95 -13.65 -19.63
C LEU A 190 -13.80 -12.91 -20.32
N PHE A 191 -12.66 -13.57 -20.53
CA PHE A 191 -11.51 -12.95 -21.20
C PHE A 191 -11.79 -12.70 -22.69
N ALA A 192 -12.52 -13.60 -23.36
CA ALA A 192 -12.98 -13.36 -24.73
C ALA A 192 -13.87 -12.11 -24.79
N PHE A 193 -14.84 -11.99 -23.88
CA PHE A 193 -15.71 -10.82 -23.80
C PHE A 193 -14.97 -9.50 -23.58
N LEU A 194 -13.95 -9.51 -22.71
CA LEU A 194 -13.08 -8.35 -22.48
C LEU A 194 -12.24 -8.02 -23.72
N ALA A 195 -11.66 -9.03 -24.37
CA ALA A 195 -10.81 -8.87 -25.55
C ALA A 195 -11.56 -8.28 -26.75
N GLU A 196 -12.81 -8.69 -26.98
CA GLU A 196 -13.70 -8.11 -28.02
C GLU A 196 -13.91 -6.59 -27.84
N ARG A 197 -13.75 -6.08 -26.62
CA ARG A 197 -13.89 -4.66 -26.26
C ARG A 197 -12.54 -3.95 -26.12
N GLY A 198 -11.43 -4.63 -26.42
CA GLY A 198 -10.08 -4.10 -26.24
C GLY A 198 -9.70 -3.90 -24.77
N LEU A 199 -10.42 -4.54 -23.84
CA LEU A 199 -10.15 -4.46 -22.41
C LEU A 199 -9.15 -5.54 -21.98
N ARG A 200 -8.35 -5.22 -20.97
CA ARG A 200 -7.41 -6.14 -20.31
C ARG A 200 -7.80 -6.30 -18.86
N ALA A 201 -7.43 -7.41 -18.22
CA ALA A 201 -7.65 -7.63 -16.80
C ALA A 201 -6.42 -8.26 -16.13
N GLY A 202 -6.24 -7.97 -14.85
CA GLY A 202 -5.39 -8.74 -13.96
C GLY A 202 -6.18 -9.84 -13.25
N ALA A 203 -5.57 -10.99 -13.04
CA ALA A 203 -6.18 -12.12 -12.34
C ALA A 203 -5.27 -12.68 -11.23
N TYR A 204 -5.86 -12.99 -10.09
CA TYR A 204 -5.25 -13.85 -9.06
C TYR A 204 -6.36 -14.67 -8.43
N ALA A 205 -6.06 -15.77 -7.75
CA ALA A 205 -7.10 -16.66 -7.27
C ALA A 205 -6.69 -17.44 -6.03
N HIS A 206 -7.66 -17.63 -5.15
CA HIS A 206 -7.71 -18.78 -4.25
C HIS A 206 -8.19 -19.98 -5.08
N ALA A 207 -7.28 -20.50 -5.91
CA ALA A 207 -7.61 -21.40 -6.99
C ALA A 207 -8.15 -22.76 -6.51
N SER A 208 -7.74 -23.22 -5.32
CA SER A 208 -8.21 -24.48 -4.74
C SER A 208 -9.69 -24.52 -4.41
N VAL A 209 -10.33 -23.35 -4.23
CA VAL A 209 -11.76 -23.23 -3.91
C VAL A 209 -12.57 -22.57 -5.02
N GLY A 210 -11.97 -22.41 -6.20
CA GLY A 210 -12.65 -21.85 -7.38
C GLY A 210 -12.95 -20.35 -7.27
N LEU A 211 -12.31 -19.66 -6.34
CA LEU A 211 -12.53 -18.23 -6.10
C LEU A 211 -11.51 -17.40 -6.89
N LEU A 212 -12.01 -16.63 -7.85
CA LEU A 212 -11.21 -15.80 -8.75
C LEU A 212 -11.32 -14.33 -8.40
N HIS A 213 -10.17 -13.67 -8.43
CA HIS A 213 -10.06 -12.23 -8.34
C HIS A 213 -9.65 -11.62 -9.68
N ILE A 214 -10.64 -11.18 -10.46
CA ILE A 214 -10.39 -10.57 -11.77
C ILE A 214 -10.66 -9.06 -11.66
N ARG A 215 -9.66 -8.26 -12.08
CA ARG A 215 -9.71 -6.80 -12.09
C ARG A 215 -9.57 -6.27 -13.52
N PRO A 216 -10.68 -5.99 -14.22
CA PRO A 216 -10.66 -5.28 -15.48
C PRO A 216 -9.99 -3.92 -15.36
N ILE A 217 -9.18 -3.55 -16.34
CA ILE A 217 -8.48 -2.27 -16.40
C ILE A 217 -9.39 -1.29 -17.15
N LEU A 218 -9.98 -0.34 -16.42
CA LEU A 218 -10.95 0.62 -16.94
C LEU A 218 -10.50 2.07 -16.68
N ASN A 219 -11.02 2.99 -17.47
CA ASN A 219 -10.85 4.43 -17.27
C ASN A 219 -12.14 5.05 -16.69
N LEU A 220 -12.32 4.97 -15.37
CA LEU A 220 -13.54 5.48 -14.71
C LEU A 220 -13.62 7.03 -14.66
N TYR A 221 -12.64 7.72 -15.22
CA TYR A 221 -12.64 9.18 -15.40
C TYR A 221 -13.48 9.61 -16.62
N GLU A 222 -13.93 8.65 -17.42
CA GLU A 222 -14.73 8.88 -18.62
C GLU A 222 -16.06 8.13 -18.50
N ASP A 223 -17.14 8.71 -19.01
CA ASP A 223 -18.47 8.07 -19.03
C ASP A 223 -18.46 6.72 -19.76
N THR A 224 -17.60 6.58 -20.78
CA THR A 224 -17.35 5.32 -21.49
C THR A 224 -16.85 4.23 -20.55
N GLY A 225 -15.88 4.53 -19.68
CA GLY A 225 -15.34 3.59 -18.71
C GLY A 225 -16.34 3.24 -17.59
N VAL A 226 -17.19 4.20 -17.19
CA VAL A 226 -18.31 3.92 -16.28
C VAL A 226 -19.34 3.01 -16.93
N GLY A 227 -19.64 3.19 -18.22
CA GLY A 227 -20.48 2.27 -18.98
C GLY A 227 -19.88 0.87 -19.10
N GLN A 228 -18.59 0.77 -19.40
CA GLN A 228 -17.86 -0.50 -19.45
C GLN A 228 -17.84 -1.22 -18.10
N LEU A 229 -17.75 -0.49 -16.98
CA LEU A 229 -17.85 -1.08 -15.64
C LEU A 229 -19.15 -1.87 -15.47
N ARG A 230 -20.29 -1.25 -15.80
CA ARG A 230 -21.61 -1.88 -15.71
C ARG A 230 -21.72 -3.08 -16.65
N GLU A 231 -21.35 -2.90 -17.92
CA GLU A 231 -21.46 -3.95 -18.93
C GLU A 231 -20.66 -5.21 -18.54
N VAL A 232 -19.43 -5.01 -18.06
CA VAL A 232 -18.55 -6.10 -17.63
C VAL A 232 -19.06 -6.76 -16.35
N ALA A 233 -19.66 -6.00 -15.43
CA ALA A 233 -20.23 -6.55 -14.19
C ALA A 233 -21.47 -7.42 -14.49
N GLU A 234 -22.39 -6.92 -15.31
CA GLU A 234 -23.57 -7.67 -15.75
C GLU A 234 -23.17 -8.97 -16.46
N LYS A 235 -22.16 -8.90 -17.34
CA LYS A 235 -21.65 -10.10 -18.01
C LYS A 235 -21.02 -11.08 -17.03
N SER A 236 -20.27 -10.59 -16.04
CA SER A 236 -19.67 -11.44 -15.02
C SER A 236 -20.74 -12.19 -14.23
N VAL A 237 -21.83 -11.51 -13.82
CA VAL A 237 -22.96 -12.13 -13.12
C VAL A 237 -23.64 -13.20 -13.99
N GLU A 238 -23.91 -12.89 -15.26
CA GLU A 238 -24.46 -13.84 -16.23
C GLU A 238 -23.60 -15.11 -16.33
N LEU A 239 -22.29 -14.94 -16.49
CA LEU A 239 -21.35 -16.06 -16.61
C LEU A 239 -21.24 -16.85 -15.29
N SER A 240 -21.23 -16.19 -14.14
CA SER A 240 -21.21 -16.89 -12.85
C SER A 240 -22.42 -17.82 -12.71
N LEU A 241 -23.62 -17.35 -13.06
CA LEU A 241 -24.83 -18.16 -13.06
C LEU A 241 -24.80 -19.29 -14.10
N LYS A 242 -24.34 -18.98 -15.33
CA LYS A 242 -24.19 -19.97 -16.42
C LYS A 242 -23.34 -21.17 -16.00
N TYR A 243 -22.27 -20.92 -15.26
CA TYR A 243 -21.32 -21.95 -14.81
C TYR A 243 -21.63 -22.49 -13.39
N GLY A 244 -22.80 -22.18 -12.83
CA GLY A 244 -23.24 -22.72 -11.53
C GLY A 244 -22.45 -22.20 -10.33
N GLY A 245 -21.84 -21.03 -10.46
CA GLY A 245 -21.09 -20.37 -9.39
C GLY A 245 -21.86 -19.26 -8.68
N ALA A 246 -21.21 -18.67 -7.69
CA ALA A 246 -21.64 -17.46 -7.00
C ALA A 246 -20.78 -16.28 -7.48
N PHE A 247 -21.41 -15.12 -7.69
CA PHE A 247 -20.70 -13.91 -8.11
C PHE A 247 -20.05 -13.13 -6.93
N SER A 248 -20.43 -13.47 -5.69
CA SER A 248 -19.82 -13.01 -4.44
C SER A 248 -19.61 -14.23 -3.53
N GLY A 249 -18.39 -14.45 -3.06
CA GLY A 249 -17.96 -15.62 -2.29
C GLY A 249 -17.39 -15.28 -0.92
N GLU A 250 -16.43 -14.35 -0.83
CA GLU A 250 -15.74 -13.95 0.42
C GLU A 250 -15.83 -12.47 0.78
N HIS A 251 -15.85 -11.57 -0.22
CA HIS A 251 -15.70 -10.12 0.01
C HIS A 251 -16.99 -9.43 0.47
N GLY A 252 -18.12 -10.12 0.37
CA GLY A 252 -19.46 -9.55 0.58
C GLY A 252 -19.93 -8.72 -0.61
N ASP A 253 -21.17 -8.27 -0.55
CA ASP A 253 -21.84 -7.61 -1.65
C ASP A 253 -21.55 -6.11 -1.68
N GLY A 254 -21.69 -5.43 -0.54
CA GLY A 254 -21.46 -4.00 -0.41
C GLY A 254 -22.23 -3.17 -1.44
N PHE A 255 -21.66 -2.03 -1.88
CA PHE A 255 -22.26 -1.26 -2.99
C PHE A 255 -22.01 -1.88 -4.36
N ALA A 256 -20.94 -2.66 -4.52
CA ALA A 256 -20.50 -3.12 -5.83
C ALA A 256 -21.38 -4.23 -6.42
N ARG A 257 -22.02 -5.04 -5.55
CA ARG A 257 -22.70 -6.28 -5.94
C ARG A 257 -24.16 -6.36 -5.52
N SER A 258 -24.59 -5.57 -4.54
CA SER A 258 -25.96 -5.65 -4.02
C SER A 258 -27.04 -5.46 -5.09
N GLU A 259 -26.79 -4.62 -6.11
CA GLU A 259 -27.72 -4.44 -7.25
C GLU A 259 -28.09 -5.77 -7.94
N PHE A 260 -27.17 -6.73 -7.95
CA PHE A 260 -27.33 -8.01 -8.64
C PHE A 260 -27.94 -9.11 -7.78
N LEU A 261 -28.13 -8.87 -6.47
CA LEU A 261 -28.65 -9.90 -5.55
C LEU A 261 -30.04 -10.39 -5.95
N LYS A 262 -30.89 -9.52 -6.50
CA LYS A 262 -32.20 -9.92 -7.01
C LYS A 262 -32.11 -10.89 -8.19
N VAL A 263 -31.10 -10.74 -9.05
CA VAL A 263 -30.88 -11.64 -10.19
C VAL A 263 -30.40 -13.01 -9.71
N THR A 264 -29.59 -13.05 -8.65
CA THR A 264 -28.98 -14.29 -8.15
C THR A 264 -29.84 -15.06 -7.15
N HIS A 265 -30.62 -14.37 -6.31
CA HIS A 265 -31.43 -14.98 -5.25
C HIS A 265 -32.95 -14.97 -5.55
N GLY A 266 -33.39 -14.14 -6.49
CA GLY A 266 -34.81 -13.97 -6.82
C GLY A 266 -35.58 -13.09 -5.83
N GLU A 267 -36.78 -12.64 -6.23
CA GLU A 267 -37.55 -11.65 -5.47
C GLU A 267 -37.97 -12.14 -4.08
N GLN A 268 -38.32 -13.41 -3.93
CA GLN A 268 -38.81 -13.95 -2.66
C GLN A 268 -37.76 -13.87 -1.55
N VAL A 269 -36.51 -14.19 -1.87
CA VAL A 269 -35.40 -14.14 -0.91
C VAL A 269 -35.06 -12.69 -0.57
N ILE A 270 -35.08 -11.80 -1.57
CA ILE A 270 -34.83 -10.37 -1.33
C ILE A 270 -35.91 -9.74 -0.45
N GLU A 271 -37.18 -10.10 -0.61
CA GLU A 271 -38.22 -9.61 0.30
C GLU A 271 -38.02 -10.13 1.73
N ALA A 272 -37.60 -11.38 1.90
CA ALA A 272 -37.23 -11.89 3.22
C ALA A 272 -36.07 -11.08 3.84
N PHE A 273 -35.05 -10.70 3.05
CA PHE A 273 -34.00 -9.80 3.52
C PHE A 273 -34.54 -8.43 3.92
N ARG A 274 -35.51 -7.87 3.18
CA ARG A 274 -36.18 -6.60 3.53
C ARG A 274 -36.95 -6.70 4.83
N GLU A 275 -37.67 -7.79 5.05
CA GLU A 275 -38.40 -8.03 6.30
C GLU A 275 -37.43 -8.07 7.49
N VAL A 276 -36.34 -8.84 7.39
CA VAL A 276 -35.30 -8.89 8.43
C VAL A 276 -34.69 -7.51 8.65
N LYS A 277 -34.34 -6.79 7.58
CA LYS A 277 -33.82 -5.42 7.69
C LYS A 277 -34.76 -4.50 8.46
N ARG A 278 -36.06 -4.50 8.14
CA ARG A 278 -37.08 -3.67 8.81
C ARG A 278 -37.25 -4.02 10.29
N LEU A 279 -37.04 -5.29 10.66
CA LEU A 279 -37.11 -5.73 12.06
C LEU A 279 -35.94 -5.19 12.90
N PHE A 280 -34.73 -5.15 12.34
CA PHE A 280 -33.53 -4.70 13.04
C PHE A 280 -33.27 -3.20 12.93
N ASP A 281 -33.62 -2.60 11.79
CA ASP A 281 -33.36 -1.20 11.47
C ASP A 281 -34.57 -0.56 10.74
N PRO A 282 -35.67 -0.31 11.48
CA PRO A 282 -36.90 0.23 10.91
C PRO A 282 -36.74 1.63 10.31
N ASP A 283 -35.78 2.42 10.82
CA ASP A 283 -35.50 3.78 10.35
C ASP A 283 -34.49 3.81 9.17
N GLY A 284 -33.91 2.66 8.80
CA GLY A 284 -32.99 2.55 7.68
C GLY A 284 -31.63 3.26 7.88
N LEU A 285 -31.16 3.40 9.12
CA LEU A 285 -29.94 4.12 9.45
C LEU A 285 -28.66 3.26 9.34
N MET A 286 -28.80 1.94 9.44
CA MET A 286 -27.70 1.00 9.45
C MET A 286 -27.22 0.66 8.04
N ASN A 287 -26.16 1.33 7.61
CA ASN A 287 -25.44 1.07 6.35
C ASN A 287 -26.34 1.02 5.09
N PRO A 288 -27.15 2.07 4.82
CA PRO A 288 -28.18 2.05 3.78
C PRO A 288 -27.63 1.87 2.36
N GLY A 289 -28.49 1.37 1.47
CA GLY A 289 -28.19 1.15 0.05
C GLY A 289 -27.32 -0.07 -0.23
N LYS A 290 -27.30 -1.06 0.68
CA LYS A 290 -26.58 -2.34 0.56
C LYS A 290 -27.51 -3.48 0.96
N ILE A 291 -27.30 -4.65 0.36
CA ILE A 291 -28.08 -5.90 0.49
C ILE A 291 -29.53 -5.74 0.01
N VAL A 292 -30.27 -4.82 0.63
CA VAL A 292 -31.62 -4.43 0.26
C VAL A 292 -31.68 -2.99 -0.21
N ASP A 293 -32.60 -2.74 -1.13
CA ASP A 293 -32.82 -1.44 -1.76
C ASP A 293 -31.50 -0.74 -2.18
N PRO A 294 -30.65 -1.44 -2.95
CA PRO A 294 -29.29 -0.99 -3.23
C PRO A 294 -29.26 0.22 -4.16
N TYR A 295 -28.22 1.05 -4.00
CA TYR A 295 -27.89 2.02 -5.04
C TYR A 295 -27.37 1.30 -6.28
N PRO A 296 -27.53 1.89 -7.48
CA PRO A 296 -26.88 1.35 -8.67
C PRO A 296 -25.36 1.33 -8.52
N MET A 297 -24.71 0.26 -9.01
CA MET A 297 -23.28 -0.01 -8.84
C MET A 297 -22.37 1.07 -9.47
N ASP A 298 -22.90 1.79 -10.45
CA ASP A 298 -22.24 2.85 -11.23
C ASP A 298 -22.53 4.26 -10.68
N ARG A 299 -23.04 4.33 -9.44
CA ARG A 299 -23.25 5.59 -8.71
C ARG A 299 -22.28 5.70 -7.53
N ASN A 300 -22.07 6.92 -7.04
CA ASN A 300 -21.18 7.22 -5.90
C ASN A 300 -19.75 6.71 -6.11
N LEU A 301 -19.29 6.66 -7.36
CA LEU A 301 -17.95 6.22 -7.70
C LEU A 301 -16.92 7.24 -7.19
N ARG A 302 -15.74 6.73 -6.81
CA ARG A 302 -14.62 7.60 -6.43
C ARG A 302 -14.23 8.54 -7.59
N TYR A 303 -14.20 7.98 -8.79
CA TYR A 303 -13.97 8.64 -10.08
C TYR A 303 -15.23 8.42 -10.92
N ASP A 304 -15.76 9.48 -11.50
CA ASP A 304 -16.90 9.45 -12.42
C ASP A 304 -16.52 10.20 -13.70
N GLY A 305 -17.38 10.14 -14.73
CA GLY A 305 -17.13 10.82 -16.01
C GLY A 305 -17.05 12.35 -15.92
N GLY A 306 -17.39 12.94 -14.76
CA GLY A 306 -17.20 14.36 -14.46
C GLY A 306 -15.86 14.69 -13.80
N TYR A 307 -14.99 13.70 -13.60
CA TYR A 307 -13.69 13.90 -12.98
C TYR A 307 -12.70 14.53 -13.98
N GLU A 308 -12.46 15.83 -13.87
CA GLU A 308 -11.48 16.51 -14.71
C GLU A 308 -10.05 16.35 -14.17
N GLY A 309 -9.86 16.40 -12.84
CA GLY A 309 -8.56 16.50 -12.18
C GLY A 309 -7.84 17.78 -12.60
N LYS A 310 -7.97 18.87 -11.83
CA LYS A 310 -7.37 20.16 -12.23
C LYS A 310 -5.86 20.04 -12.36
N GLU A 311 -5.36 20.36 -13.54
CA GLU A 311 -3.93 20.54 -13.76
C GLU A 311 -3.45 21.79 -13.02
N VAL A 312 -2.37 21.64 -12.26
CA VAL A 312 -1.79 22.71 -11.42
C VAL A 312 -0.32 22.84 -11.72
N GLU A 313 0.21 24.06 -11.58
CA GLU A 313 1.63 24.30 -11.71
C GLU A 313 2.39 23.67 -10.53
N THR A 314 3.43 22.90 -10.82
CA THR A 314 4.27 22.24 -9.82
C THR A 314 5.76 22.50 -10.07
N ILE A 315 6.54 22.53 -9.00
CA ILE A 315 8.02 22.55 -9.05
C ILE A 315 8.57 21.16 -9.34
N PHE A 316 7.96 20.13 -8.76
CA PHE A 316 8.32 18.75 -9.08
C PHE A 316 7.79 18.34 -10.45
N ASP A 317 8.56 17.46 -11.10
CA ASP A 317 8.16 16.84 -12.36
C ASP A 317 7.28 15.60 -12.13
N TYR A 318 6.02 15.68 -12.54
CA TYR A 318 5.06 14.57 -12.49
C TYR A 318 4.77 13.97 -13.87
N GLN A 319 5.61 14.19 -14.89
CA GLN A 319 5.43 13.61 -16.23
C GLN A 319 5.28 12.09 -16.20
N GLU A 320 6.03 11.42 -15.33
CA GLU A 320 5.93 9.98 -15.12
C GLU A 320 4.54 9.50 -14.65
N ASP A 321 3.80 10.34 -13.92
CA ASP A 321 2.44 10.07 -13.46
C ASP A 321 1.39 10.68 -14.41
N GLY A 322 1.82 11.46 -15.41
CA GLY A 322 1.00 12.27 -16.30
C GLY A 322 0.73 13.67 -15.73
N SER A 323 0.33 13.75 -14.46
CA SER A 323 0.15 15.02 -13.74
C SER A 323 0.15 14.85 -12.23
N PHE A 324 0.15 15.97 -11.49
CA PHE A 324 0.04 15.94 -10.04
C PHE A 324 -1.27 15.30 -9.57
N SER A 325 -2.40 15.60 -10.23
CA SER A 325 -3.69 15.00 -9.90
C SER A 325 -3.65 13.47 -10.06
N ASN A 326 -3.09 12.98 -11.16
CA ASN A 326 -2.92 11.54 -11.38
C ASN A 326 -2.00 10.89 -10.34
N ALA A 327 -0.96 11.60 -9.88
CA ALA A 327 -0.09 11.13 -8.81
C ALA A 327 -0.87 10.96 -7.49
N VAL A 328 -1.72 11.93 -7.14
CA VAL A 328 -2.59 11.84 -5.94
C VAL A 328 -3.56 10.65 -6.03
N ASP A 329 -4.03 10.34 -7.24
CA ASP A 329 -4.90 9.19 -7.52
C ASP A 329 -4.24 7.81 -7.39
N LEU A 330 -2.92 7.75 -7.22
CA LEU A 330 -2.23 6.51 -6.84
C LEU A 330 -2.69 5.97 -5.47
N CYS A 331 -3.29 6.80 -4.61
CA CYS A 331 -3.87 6.28 -3.38
C CYS A 331 -5.15 5.47 -3.65
N SER A 332 -5.04 4.14 -3.59
CA SER A 332 -6.16 3.21 -3.77
C SER A 332 -7.16 3.20 -2.61
N GLY A 333 -6.84 3.81 -1.47
CA GLY A 333 -7.69 3.80 -0.27
C GLY A 333 -7.62 2.53 0.57
N VAL A 334 -6.73 1.58 0.25
CA VAL A 334 -6.56 0.26 0.88
C VAL A 334 -6.40 0.29 2.42
N GLY A 335 -6.03 1.42 3.00
CA GLY A 335 -6.01 1.56 4.46
C GLY A 335 -4.79 0.98 5.17
N GLN A 336 -3.77 0.51 4.44
CA GLN A 336 -2.50 0.03 5.03
C GLN A 336 -1.85 1.07 5.97
N CYS A 337 -2.10 2.36 5.74
CA CYS A 337 -1.65 3.45 6.60
C CYS A 337 -2.33 3.51 7.98
N ARG A 338 -3.36 2.69 8.23
CA ARG A 338 -4.00 2.47 9.55
C ARG A 338 -3.22 1.46 10.41
N ASN A 339 -1.93 1.29 10.14
CA ASN A 339 -1.06 0.38 10.85
C ASN A 339 -0.88 0.80 12.33
N ARG A 340 -0.72 -0.19 13.20
CA ARG A 340 -0.58 0.00 14.65
C ARG A 340 0.67 -0.62 15.24
N PHE A 341 1.25 -1.64 14.59
CA PHE A 341 2.19 -2.56 15.23
C PHE A 341 3.47 -2.80 14.43
N VAL A 342 3.42 -2.66 13.10
CA VAL A 342 4.53 -3.01 12.21
C VAL A 342 4.91 -1.78 11.38
N GLY A 343 6.16 -1.64 10.98
CA GLY A 343 6.60 -0.51 10.16
C GLY A 343 6.41 0.85 10.84
N VAL A 344 6.53 1.92 10.06
CA VAL A 344 6.38 3.29 10.57
C VAL A 344 5.32 4.10 9.83
N MET A 345 4.69 3.57 8.77
CA MET A 345 3.58 4.25 8.08
C MET A 345 2.25 4.01 8.81
N CYS A 346 1.55 5.01 9.36
CA CYS A 346 1.82 6.45 9.42
C CYS A 346 1.99 6.89 10.89
N PRO A 347 3.10 7.56 11.29
CA PRO A 347 3.37 7.79 12.71
C PRO A 347 2.32 8.65 13.40
N SER A 348 1.77 9.64 12.68
CA SER A 348 0.72 10.51 13.20
C SER A 348 -0.57 9.74 13.49
N TYR A 349 -0.95 8.78 12.63
CA TYR A 349 -2.07 7.89 12.93
C TYR A 349 -1.75 6.94 14.08
N MET A 350 -0.53 6.38 14.14
CA MET A 350 -0.13 5.49 15.22
C MET A 350 -0.25 6.18 16.60
N ALA A 351 0.13 7.46 16.66
CA ALA A 351 0.03 8.27 17.87
C ALA A 351 -1.42 8.70 18.18
N THR A 352 -2.17 9.18 17.19
CA THR A 352 -3.47 9.85 17.42
C THR A 352 -4.68 8.93 17.30
N ARG A 353 -4.53 7.80 16.58
CA ARG A 353 -5.63 6.91 16.16
C ARG A 353 -6.74 7.59 15.35
N ASN A 354 -6.51 8.82 14.89
CA ASN A 354 -7.46 9.57 14.09
C ASN A 354 -7.21 9.31 12.60
N GLU A 355 -8.23 8.83 11.91
CA GLU A 355 -8.23 8.54 10.47
C GLU A 355 -7.73 9.73 9.64
N PHE A 356 -8.04 10.96 10.05
CA PHE A 356 -7.61 12.19 9.40
C PHE A 356 -6.08 12.30 9.25
N HIS A 357 -5.34 11.68 10.17
CA HIS A 357 -3.87 11.67 10.18
C HIS A 357 -3.24 10.49 9.44
N THR A 358 -4.02 9.78 8.62
CA THR A 358 -3.53 8.70 7.76
C THR A 358 -3.04 9.23 6.41
N THR A 359 -2.24 8.43 5.70
CA THR A 359 -1.85 8.74 4.31
C THR A 359 -3.07 8.83 3.40
N ARG A 360 -4.06 7.94 3.55
CA ARG A 360 -5.22 7.91 2.66
C ARG A 360 -6.18 9.07 2.88
N ALA A 361 -6.38 9.52 4.13
CA ALA A 361 -7.21 10.69 4.38
C ALA A 361 -6.61 11.96 3.76
N ARG A 362 -5.28 12.13 3.87
CA ARG A 362 -4.55 13.23 3.23
C ARG A 362 -4.66 13.19 1.70
N ALA A 363 -4.50 12.00 1.11
CA ALA A 363 -4.65 11.82 -0.31
C ALA A 363 -6.08 12.13 -0.78
N ASN A 364 -7.09 11.71 -0.02
CA ASN A 364 -8.50 12.02 -0.31
C ASN A 364 -8.78 13.53 -0.19
N ALA A 365 -8.32 14.20 0.87
CA ALA A 365 -8.50 15.64 1.03
C ALA A 365 -7.87 16.41 -0.15
N LEU A 366 -6.65 16.04 -0.54
CA LEU A 366 -5.98 16.66 -1.68
C LEU A 366 -6.69 16.35 -3.01
N ARG A 367 -7.15 15.11 -3.20
CA ARG A 367 -7.94 14.71 -4.37
C ARG A 367 -9.24 15.52 -4.45
N ASP A 368 -10.02 15.55 -3.39
CA ASP A 368 -11.31 16.24 -3.37
C ASP A 368 -11.13 17.74 -3.61
N ALA A 369 -10.04 18.33 -3.11
CA ALA A 369 -9.67 19.70 -3.40
C ALA A 369 -9.30 19.92 -4.89
N LEU A 370 -8.44 19.07 -5.46
CA LEU A 370 -8.07 19.14 -6.89
C LEU A 370 -9.27 18.94 -7.83
N ASN A 371 -10.33 18.29 -7.36
CA ASN A 371 -11.56 18.05 -8.11
C ASN A 371 -12.68 19.05 -7.79
N GLY A 372 -12.43 20.08 -6.96
CA GLY A 372 -13.45 21.06 -6.59
C GLY A 372 -14.62 20.50 -5.79
N ARG A 373 -14.47 19.31 -5.17
CA ARG A 373 -15.46 18.71 -4.26
C ARG A 373 -15.41 19.36 -2.88
N ILE A 374 -14.27 19.96 -2.52
CA ILE A 374 -14.15 20.87 -1.37
C ILE A 374 -14.54 22.26 -1.85
N SER A 375 -15.82 22.63 -1.73
CA SER A 375 -16.27 23.98 -2.03
C SER A 375 -16.03 24.89 -0.82
N THR A 376 -14.80 25.31 -0.61
CA THR A 376 -14.54 26.50 0.18
C THR A 376 -14.78 27.68 -0.75
N ARG A 377 -15.83 28.47 -0.49
CA ARG A 377 -16.00 29.78 -1.14
C ARG A 377 -14.85 30.69 -0.69
N HIS A 378 -13.65 30.47 -1.24
CA HIS A 378 -12.51 31.33 -1.01
C HIS A 378 -12.88 32.72 -1.52
N LYS A 379 -12.79 33.73 -0.65
CA LYS A 379 -13.16 35.11 -0.97
C LYS A 379 -12.30 35.72 -2.10
N ASN A 380 -11.22 35.03 -2.50
CA ASN A 380 -10.15 35.56 -3.35
C ASN A 380 -9.86 34.75 -4.62
N GLY A 381 -10.65 33.71 -4.95
CA GLY A 381 -10.36 32.84 -6.11
C GLY A 381 -9.13 31.93 -5.92
N GLU A 382 -8.75 31.66 -4.68
CA GLU A 382 -7.71 30.68 -4.33
C GLU A 382 -8.09 29.28 -4.78
N SER A 383 -7.10 28.48 -5.17
CA SER A 383 -7.32 27.10 -5.59
C SER A 383 -7.49 26.19 -4.37
N ASP A 384 -8.51 25.34 -4.37
CA ASP A 384 -8.91 24.54 -3.20
C ASP A 384 -7.80 23.61 -2.69
N TRP A 385 -6.85 23.19 -3.55
CA TRP A 385 -5.76 22.27 -3.19
C TRP A 385 -4.66 22.89 -2.31
N VAL A 386 -4.67 24.22 -2.15
CA VAL A 386 -3.81 24.95 -1.20
C VAL A 386 -4.61 25.59 -0.05
N SER A 387 -5.85 25.13 0.15
CA SER A 387 -6.75 25.61 1.21
C SER A 387 -6.25 25.29 2.62
N PRO A 388 -6.71 26.03 3.65
CA PRO A 388 -6.45 25.72 5.05
C PRO A 388 -6.83 24.29 5.45
N GLU A 389 -7.91 23.74 4.88
CA GLU A 389 -8.41 22.39 5.16
C GLU A 389 -7.43 21.31 4.65
N VAL A 390 -6.86 21.52 3.45
CA VAL A 390 -5.80 20.63 2.93
C VAL A 390 -4.53 20.75 3.78
N LEU A 391 -4.16 21.97 4.18
CA LEU A 391 -3.01 22.18 5.05
C LEU A 391 -3.19 21.50 6.41
N GLU A 392 -4.39 21.56 6.99
CA GLU A 392 -4.72 20.90 8.25
C GLU A 392 -4.54 19.38 8.14
N ALA A 393 -5.03 18.76 7.05
CA ALA A 393 -4.83 17.34 6.80
C ALA A 393 -3.34 16.97 6.72
N LEU A 394 -2.52 17.85 6.12
CA LEU A 394 -1.10 17.66 5.92
C LEU A 394 -0.25 18.02 7.14
N ASP A 395 -0.77 18.74 8.14
CA ASP A 395 0.02 19.37 9.19
C ASP A 395 0.88 18.36 9.97
N LEU A 396 0.24 17.32 10.53
CA LEU A 396 0.93 16.25 11.27
C LEU A 396 1.72 15.27 10.39
N CYS A 397 1.79 15.46 9.07
CA CYS A 397 2.66 14.66 8.22
C CYS A 397 4.12 15.04 8.48
N LEU A 398 4.93 14.08 8.96
CA LEU A 398 6.36 14.28 9.27
C LEU A 398 7.27 14.31 8.03
N SER A 399 6.72 14.15 6.83
CA SER A 399 7.47 14.02 5.58
C SER A 399 8.56 12.92 5.63
N CYS A 400 8.33 11.86 6.42
CA CYS A 400 9.29 10.77 6.64
C CYS A 400 9.46 9.81 5.46
N LYS A 401 8.64 9.93 4.42
CA LYS A 401 8.59 9.04 3.24
C LYS A 401 8.32 7.56 3.52
N ALA A 402 7.89 7.18 4.73
CA ALA A 402 7.44 5.81 5.01
C ALA A 402 6.32 5.35 4.07
N CYS A 403 5.42 6.26 3.67
CA CYS A 403 4.40 5.96 2.68
C CYS A 403 4.97 5.60 1.30
N LYS A 404 6.12 6.14 0.91
CA LYS A 404 6.72 5.81 -0.38
C LYS A 404 7.20 4.37 -0.45
N THR A 405 7.71 3.86 0.67
CA THR A 405 8.31 2.52 0.78
C THR A 405 7.32 1.47 1.28
N GLU A 406 6.54 1.77 2.30
CA GLU A 406 5.63 0.82 2.96
C GLU A 406 4.22 0.82 2.35
N CYS A 407 3.82 1.86 1.60
CA CYS A 407 2.52 1.82 0.93
C CYS A 407 2.60 0.88 -0.28
N PRO A 408 1.67 -0.08 -0.39
CA PRO A 408 1.57 -0.94 -1.57
C PRO A 408 1.48 -0.15 -2.87
N THR A 409 0.88 1.05 -2.87
CA THR A 409 0.73 1.89 -4.07
C THR A 409 1.82 2.97 -4.24
N GLY A 410 2.79 3.04 -3.32
CA GLY A 410 3.98 3.89 -3.49
C GLY A 410 3.71 5.40 -3.41
N VAL A 411 2.67 5.79 -2.67
CA VAL A 411 2.30 7.19 -2.39
C VAL A 411 3.48 7.97 -1.78
N ASP A 412 3.87 9.09 -2.38
CA ASP A 412 4.89 10.00 -1.82
C ASP A 412 4.24 11.24 -1.19
N MET A 413 3.61 11.06 -0.03
CA MET A 413 2.97 12.16 0.69
C MET A 413 3.96 13.27 1.11
N ALA A 414 5.25 12.95 1.26
CA ALA A 414 6.25 13.94 1.59
C ALA A 414 6.50 14.89 0.41
N ARG A 415 6.59 14.34 -0.80
CA ARG A 415 6.69 15.12 -2.04
C ARG A 415 5.44 15.97 -2.26
N TRP A 416 4.25 15.38 -2.11
CA TRP A 416 2.98 16.10 -2.29
C TRP A 416 2.83 17.24 -1.28
N LYS A 417 3.12 16.99 0.01
CA LYS A 417 3.10 18.04 1.04
C LYS A 417 4.04 19.19 0.70
N ALA A 418 5.26 18.90 0.24
CA ALA A 418 6.22 19.94 -0.08
C ALA A 418 5.75 20.82 -1.25
N GLU A 419 5.09 20.22 -2.25
CA GLU A 419 4.45 20.93 -3.36
C GLU A 419 3.31 21.85 -2.88
N VAL A 420 2.40 21.32 -2.06
CA VAL A 420 1.30 22.10 -1.48
C VAL A 420 1.82 23.29 -0.65
N LEU A 421 2.87 23.07 0.16
CA LEU A 421 3.46 24.13 0.97
C LEU A 421 4.14 25.23 0.12
N GLU A 422 4.82 24.87 -0.97
CA GLU A 422 5.40 25.84 -1.90
C GLU A 422 4.31 26.66 -2.60
N ALA A 423 3.28 26.00 -3.14
CA ALA A 423 2.18 26.67 -3.82
C ALA A 423 1.35 27.56 -2.88
N HIS A 424 1.06 27.07 -1.66
CA HIS A 424 0.39 27.87 -0.64
C HIS A 424 1.22 29.12 -0.27
N ALA A 425 2.53 28.95 -0.12
CA ALA A 425 3.45 30.05 0.21
C ALA A 425 3.58 31.09 -0.91
N ALA A 426 3.37 30.71 -2.17
CA ALA A 426 3.35 31.65 -3.29
C ALA A 426 2.20 32.66 -3.18
N VAL A 427 1.10 32.27 -2.53
CA VAL A 427 -0.09 33.13 -2.33
C VAL A 427 -0.07 33.83 -0.96
N HIS A 428 0.23 33.09 0.11
CA HIS A 428 0.08 33.56 1.50
C HIS A 428 1.40 34.00 2.14
N GLY A 429 2.52 33.78 1.46
CA GLY A 429 3.85 33.92 2.04
C GLY A 429 4.18 32.76 2.99
N ARG A 430 5.39 32.81 3.56
CA ARG A 430 5.90 31.79 4.48
C ARG A 430 5.88 32.28 5.91
N SER A 431 5.38 31.43 6.82
CA SER A 431 5.39 31.71 8.25
C SER A 431 6.82 31.87 8.80
N LEU A 432 6.96 32.60 9.90
CA LEU A 432 8.24 32.77 10.57
C LEU A 432 8.83 31.44 11.04
N SER A 433 7.97 30.52 11.51
CA SER A 433 8.39 29.18 11.92
C SER A 433 8.88 28.34 10.76
N ALA A 434 8.23 28.43 9.58
CA ALA A 434 8.70 27.75 8.38
C ALA A 434 10.08 28.25 7.96
N LYS A 435 10.30 29.57 7.95
CA LYS A 435 11.62 30.18 7.66
C LYS A 435 12.68 29.74 8.67
N LEU A 436 12.38 29.79 9.96
CA LEU A 436 13.31 29.38 11.01
C LEU A 436 13.78 27.93 10.84
N ILE A 437 12.86 27.02 10.53
CA ILE A 437 13.18 25.60 10.35
C ILE A 437 13.90 25.36 9.03
N ALA A 438 13.43 25.96 7.92
CA ALA A 438 14.03 25.79 6.60
C ALA A 438 15.51 26.21 6.57
N HIS A 439 15.81 27.36 7.16
CA HIS A 439 17.16 27.94 7.24
C HIS A 439 17.94 27.52 8.50
N TYR A 440 17.49 26.47 9.20
CA TYR A 440 18.24 25.92 10.33
C TYR A 440 19.70 25.59 9.98
N PRO A 441 20.01 24.96 8.82
CA PRO A 441 21.40 24.64 8.45
C PRO A 441 22.29 25.87 8.34
N ASP A 442 21.77 27.00 7.83
CA ASP A 442 22.53 28.22 7.55
C ASP A 442 23.14 28.84 8.83
N GLN A 443 22.51 28.60 9.98
CA GLN A 443 22.96 29.08 11.30
C GLN A 443 23.61 27.98 12.16
N ALA A 444 23.49 26.70 11.74
CA ALA A 444 23.86 25.56 12.57
C ALA A 444 25.38 25.49 12.82
N ASP A 445 26.21 25.87 11.84
CA ASP A 445 27.67 25.86 12.00
C ASP A 445 28.17 26.89 13.01
N LEU A 446 27.61 28.10 12.96
CA LEU A 446 27.89 29.14 13.96
C LEU A 446 27.44 28.69 15.34
N ALA A 447 26.22 28.15 15.44
CA ALA A 447 25.69 27.62 16.68
C ALA A 447 26.56 26.47 17.24
N ALA A 448 27.10 25.61 16.38
CA ALA A 448 28.03 24.54 16.75
C ALA A 448 29.36 25.07 17.28
N SER A 449 29.93 26.11 16.65
CA SER A 449 31.18 26.72 17.12
C SER A 449 31.04 27.28 18.55
N MET A 450 29.86 27.81 18.88
CA MET A 450 29.49 28.37 20.18
C MET A 450 28.70 27.40 21.07
N ALA A 451 28.79 26.07 20.83
CA ALA A 451 27.84 25.10 21.39
C ALA A 451 27.51 25.23 22.89
N PRO A 452 28.44 25.49 23.83
CA PRO A 452 28.07 25.66 25.24
C PRO A 452 27.07 26.81 25.46
N ILE A 453 27.28 27.94 24.78
CA ILE A 453 26.39 29.10 24.84
C ILE A 453 25.09 28.79 24.10
N SER A 454 25.18 28.30 22.86
CA SER A 454 24.02 27.95 22.04
C SER A 454 23.09 26.94 22.73
N ASN A 455 23.66 25.92 23.37
CA ASN A 455 22.91 24.94 24.16
C ASN A 455 22.33 25.56 25.42
N TRP A 456 23.09 26.38 26.16
CA TRP A 456 22.55 27.06 27.33
C TRP A 456 21.34 27.93 26.98
N VAL A 457 21.43 28.70 25.91
CA VAL A 457 20.33 29.53 25.39
C VAL A 457 19.16 28.64 24.92
N ALA A 458 19.38 27.69 24.01
CA ALA A 458 18.30 26.91 23.41
C ALA A 458 17.58 25.99 24.41
N GLN A 459 18.26 25.56 25.47
CA GLN A 459 17.67 24.70 26.51
C GLN A 459 16.97 25.51 27.62
N SER A 460 17.19 26.83 27.67
CA SER A 460 16.64 27.72 28.69
C SER A 460 15.11 27.79 28.65
N PRO A 461 14.39 27.57 29.77
CA PRO A 461 12.92 27.59 29.78
C PRO A 461 12.29 28.91 29.29
N PRO A 462 12.80 30.11 29.64
CA PRO A 462 12.32 31.37 29.06
C PRO A 462 12.45 31.41 27.54
N VAL A 463 13.57 30.95 26.99
CA VAL A 463 13.79 30.93 25.54
C VAL A 463 12.82 29.96 24.87
N ARG A 464 12.64 28.76 25.43
CA ARG A 464 11.66 27.78 24.91
C ARG A 464 10.22 28.30 25.00
N TRP A 465 9.88 29.06 26.04
CA TRP A 465 8.57 29.73 26.13
C TRP A 465 8.41 30.80 25.03
N VAL A 466 9.44 31.60 24.77
CA VAL A 466 9.43 32.55 23.64
C VAL A 466 9.30 31.80 22.31
N MET A 467 10.01 30.69 22.12
CA MET A 467 9.93 29.88 20.90
C MET A 467 8.54 29.30 20.68
N GLU A 468 7.88 28.83 21.74
CA GLU A 468 6.49 28.37 21.69
C GLU A 468 5.54 29.50 21.27
N LYS A 469 5.67 30.68 21.88
CA LYS A 469 4.77 31.82 21.62
C LYS A 469 5.01 32.49 20.28
N ALA A 470 6.26 32.60 19.82
CA ALA A 470 6.61 33.30 18.60
C ALA A 470 6.65 32.40 17.36
N PHE A 471 7.03 31.13 17.52
CA PHE A 471 7.26 30.21 16.39
C PHE A 471 6.43 28.91 16.48
N GLY A 472 5.60 28.73 17.52
CA GLY A 472 4.78 27.53 17.67
C GLY A 472 5.58 26.26 17.97
N LEU A 473 6.82 26.38 18.46
CA LEU A 473 7.67 25.24 18.82
C LEU A 473 7.37 24.83 20.26
N ASP A 474 6.71 23.69 20.45
CA ASP A 474 6.29 23.21 21.78
C ASP A 474 7.46 23.16 22.77
N ARG A 475 7.35 23.91 23.87
CA ARG A 475 8.45 24.05 24.85
C ARG A 475 8.83 22.75 25.54
N ARG A 476 7.96 21.73 25.51
CA ARG A 476 8.21 20.39 26.07
C ARG A 476 9.19 19.60 25.21
N VAL A 477 9.35 19.96 23.94
CA VAL A 477 10.32 19.35 23.02
C VAL A 477 11.56 20.26 22.98
N PRO A 478 12.64 19.92 23.71
CA PRO A 478 13.84 20.74 23.69
C PRO A 478 14.45 20.74 22.27
N PRO A 479 14.98 21.89 21.81
CA PRO A 479 15.73 21.94 20.56
C PRO A 479 16.92 20.96 20.59
N PRO A 480 17.36 20.46 19.42
CA PRO A 480 18.51 19.57 19.36
C PRO A 480 19.76 20.29 19.87
N ARG A 481 20.64 19.54 20.55
CA ARG A 481 21.91 20.09 21.06
C ARG A 481 22.92 20.24 19.94
N PHE A 482 23.77 21.25 20.05
CA PHE A 482 24.92 21.48 19.19
C PHE A 482 26.19 20.88 19.82
N TYR A 483 27.13 20.46 18.99
CA TYR A 483 28.43 19.94 19.43
C TYR A 483 29.57 20.70 18.74
N ARG A 484 30.55 21.18 19.52
CA ARG A 484 31.73 21.89 18.98
C ARG A 484 32.55 21.03 18.03
N LYS A 485 32.72 19.76 18.40
CA LYS A 485 33.36 18.73 17.59
C LYS A 485 32.30 18.08 16.71
N THR A 486 32.11 18.64 15.53
CA THR A 486 31.21 18.11 14.50
C THR A 486 31.81 16.86 13.87
N LEU A 487 31.00 16.09 13.14
CA LEU A 487 31.47 14.91 12.42
C LEU A 487 32.60 15.26 11.45
N ARG A 488 32.42 16.32 10.64
CA ARG A 488 33.45 16.77 9.69
C ARG A 488 34.75 17.16 10.38
N LYS A 489 34.68 17.86 11.53
CA LYS A 489 35.89 18.22 12.30
C LYS A 489 36.59 16.97 12.84
N TRP A 490 35.83 16.06 13.43
CA TRP A 490 36.37 14.77 13.89
C TRP A 490 36.99 13.98 12.74
N PHE A 491 36.34 13.92 11.58
CA PHE A 491 36.83 13.14 10.44
C PHE A 491 38.15 13.70 9.90
N ARG A 492 38.30 15.02 9.81
CA ARG A 492 39.58 15.65 9.43
C ARG A 492 40.72 15.29 10.38
N GLU A 493 40.46 15.23 11.68
CA GLU A 493 41.45 14.75 12.65
C GLU A 493 41.71 13.25 12.45
N PHE A 494 40.66 12.46 12.24
CA PHE A 494 40.74 11.01 12.07
C PHE A 494 41.49 10.57 10.81
N GLN A 495 41.46 11.36 9.74
CA GLN A 495 42.25 11.12 8.53
C GLN A 495 43.76 11.09 8.79
N SER A 496 44.23 11.72 9.87
CA SER A 496 45.63 11.67 10.27
C SER A 496 46.01 10.43 11.09
N SER A 497 45.04 9.58 11.47
CA SER A 497 45.28 8.37 12.23
C SER A 497 45.91 7.26 11.38
N GLU A 498 46.67 6.38 12.04
CA GLU A 498 47.27 5.21 11.39
C GLU A 498 46.20 4.26 10.83
N GLU A 499 45.08 4.13 11.54
CA GLU A 499 43.93 3.31 11.14
C GLU A 499 43.37 3.77 9.78
N TYR A 500 43.16 5.07 9.60
CA TYR A 500 42.64 5.62 8.36
C TYR A 500 43.64 5.47 7.20
N ARG A 501 44.93 5.80 7.43
CA ARG A 501 45.98 5.69 6.41
C ARG A 501 46.20 4.25 5.96
N THR A 502 46.19 3.30 6.90
CA THR A 502 46.28 1.88 6.58
C THR A 502 45.08 1.44 5.72
N SER A 503 43.86 1.89 6.07
CA SER A 503 42.68 1.59 5.27
C SER A 503 42.69 2.25 3.89
N GLU A 504 43.36 3.40 3.72
CA GLU A 504 43.49 4.09 2.43
C GLU A 504 44.49 3.39 1.51
N ALA A 505 45.59 2.87 2.07
CA ALA A 505 46.62 2.14 1.34
C ALA A 505 46.18 0.72 0.90
N ASP A 506 45.22 0.12 1.62
CA ASP A 506 44.69 -1.21 1.34
C ASP A 506 43.74 -1.21 0.12
N LYS A 507 44.29 -1.57 -1.05
CA LYS A 507 43.56 -1.65 -2.32
C LYS A 507 42.47 -2.72 -2.36
N THR A 508 42.42 -3.63 -1.38
CA THR A 508 41.36 -4.65 -1.31
C THR A 508 40.05 -4.08 -0.75
N ARG A 509 40.12 -2.94 -0.07
CA ARG A 509 38.95 -2.25 0.48
C ARG A 509 38.26 -1.41 -0.59
N SER A 510 36.96 -1.59 -0.76
CA SER A 510 36.19 -0.71 -1.62
C SER A 510 35.98 0.66 -0.95
N ARG A 511 36.08 1.73 -1.74
CA ARG A 511 35.77 3.09 -1.31
C ARG A 511 34.26 3.29 -1.18
N VAL A 512 33.83 4.01 -0.15
CA VAL A 512 32.43 4.35 0.10
C VAL A 512 32.33 5.85 0.37
N VAL A 513 31.48 6.53 -0.39
CA VAL A 513 31.16 7.94 -0.13
C VAL A 513 30.15 8.01 1.02
N PHE A 514 30.51 8.70 2.10
CA PHE A 514 29.65 8.95 3.24
C PHE A 514 29.12 10.38 3.16
N PHE A 515 27.94 10.56 2.57
CA PHE A 515 27.27 11.85 2.46
C PHE A 515 26.82 12.33 3.86
N VAL A 516 27.25 13.51 4.27
CA VAL A 516 27.01 14.03 5.62
C VAL A 516 25.92 15.08 5.60
N ASP A 517 24.80 14.78 6.27
CA ASP A 517 23.72 15.74 6.51
C ASP A 517 24.01 16.66 7.72
N THR A 518 23.30 17.79 7.78
CA THR A 518 23.42 18.81 8.82
C THR A 518 23.25 18.25 10.23
N PHE A 519 22.26 17.36 10.45
CA PHE A 519 21.93 16.83 11.77
C PHE A 519 22.96 15.81 12.25
N THR A 520 23.37 14.88 11.39
CA THR A 520 24.43 13.92 11.71
C THR A 520 25.77 14.64 11.92
N ASN A 521 26.03 15.73 11.20
CA ASN A 521 27.25 16.51 11.38
C ASN A 521 27.29 17.25 12.73
N ILE A 522 26.20 17.93 13.08
CA ILE A 522 26.21 18.96 14.13
C ILE A 522 25.49 18.51 15.39
N ASN A 523 24.36 17.84 15.26
CA ASN A 523 23.48 17.48 16.38
C ASN A 523 23.74 16.07 16.91
N GLN A 524 24.16 15.15 16.06
CA GLN A 524 24.43 13.75 16.44
C GLN A 524 25.76 13.23 15.86
N PRO A 525 26.90 13.92 16.07
CA PRO A 525 28.18 13.51 15.51
C PRO A 525 28.59 12.10 15.95
N ALA A 526 28.21 11.66 17.15
CA ALA A 526 28.48 10.31 17.63
C ALA A 526 27.89 9.21 16.74
N VAL A 527 26.71 9.44 16.15
CA VAL A 527 26.05 8.49 15.24
C VAL A 527 26.85 8.38 13.94
N GLY A 528 27.24 9.51 13.35
CA GLY A 528 28.09 9.52 12.15
C GLY A 528 29.46 8.87 12.37
N ILE A 529 30.09 9.12 13.53
CA ILE A 529 31.36 8.49 13.92
C ILE A 529 31.20 6.97 14.00
N ALA A 530 30.14 6.49 14.65
CA ALA A 530 29.85 5.07 14.78
C ALA A 530 29.62 4.43 13.40
N ALA A 531 28.88 5.10 12.50
CA ALA A 531 28.65 4.61 11.14
C ALA A 531 29.94 4.49 10.32
N ILE A 532 30.83 5.49 10.40
CA ILE A 532 32.14 5.47 9.73
C ILE A 532 33.01 4.33 10.24
N ARG A 533 33.07 4.14 11.57
CA ARG A 533 33.82 3.03 12.17
C ARG A 533 33.27 1.67 11.76
N LEU A 534 31.94 1.53 11.69
CA LEU A 534 31.29 0.31 11.23
C LEU A 534 31.66 -0.01 9.78
N LEU A 535 31.66 0.99 8.89
CA LEU A 535 32.10 0.82 7.50
C LEU A 535 33.55 0.33 7.42
N MET A 536 34.44 0.91 8.23
CA MET A 536 35.85 0.50 8.27
C MET A 536 36.04 -0.92 8.81
N ALA A 537 35.29 -1.31 9.84
CA ALA A 537 35.28 -2.68 10.35
C ALA A 537 34.74 -3.67 9.30
N GLY A 538 33.78 -3.24 8.48
CA GLY A 538 33.26 -3.99 7.34
C GLY A 538 34.15 -3.99 6.09
N GLY A 539 35.41 -3.58 6.19
CA GLY A 539 36.37 -3.60 5.07
C GLY A 539 36.12 -2.53 4.01
N ARG A 540 35.42 -1.44 4.34
CA ARG A 540 35.18 -0.30 3.43
C ARG A 540 36.08 0.89 3.82
N HIS A 541 36.50 1.68 2.84
CA HIS A 541 37.24 2.92 3.07
C HIS A 541 36.30 4.14 2.90
N PRO A 542 35.92 4.83 3.97
CA PRO A 542 34.97 5.93 3.93
C PRO A 542 35.60 7.23 3.44
N ILE A 543 34.90 7.95 2.58
CA ILE A 543 35.28 9.28 2.08
C ILE A 543 34.13 10.23 2.38
N ILE A 544 34.40 11.33 3.07
CA ILE A 544 33.41 12.39 3.25
C ILE A 544 33.66 13.46 2.19
N PRO A 545 32.74 13.68 1.23
CA PRO A 545 32.85 14.76 0.27
C PRO A 545 32.60 16.11 0.96
N ASP A 546 33.04 17.21 0.36
CA ASP A 546 32.75 18.56 0.88
C ASP A 546 31.34 19.03 0.47
N ASN A 547 30.35 18.14 0.59
CA ASN A 547 28.96 18.41 0.25
C ASN A 547 28.39 19.54 1.11
N VAL A 548 27.50 20.34 0.51
CA VAL A 548 26.72 21.37 1.21
C VAL A 548 25.53 20.75 1.94
N ASP A 549 24.73 21.59 2.61
CA ASP A 549 23.46 21.20 3.23
C ASP A 549 22.62 20.31 2.29
N GLU A 550 21.99 19.29 2.85
CA GLU A 550 21.20 18.32 2.09
C GLU A 550 19.87 18.88 1.58
N GLY A 551 19.49 20.10 1.98
CA GLY A 551 18.24 20.75 1.59
C GLY A 551 16.98 20.16 2.22
N ARG A 552 17.12 19.23 3.19
CA ARG A 552 16.00 18.48 3.79
C ARG A 552 15.05 19.39 4.55
N THR A 553 15.57 20.36 5.30
CA THR A 553 14.75 21.33 6.05
C THR A 553 13.92 22.18 5.10
N ARG A 554 14.56 22.72 4.05
CA ARG A 554 13.92 23.49 2.97
C ARG A 554 12.85 22.68 2.25
N PHE A 555 13.16 21.45 1.84
CA PHE A 555 12.20 20.52 1.25
C PHE A 555 10.98 20.33 2.15
N SER A 556 11.20 20.01 3.44
CA SER A 556 10.11 19.69 4.37
C SER A 556 9.17 20.86 4.69
N LYS A 557 9.59 22.09 4.36
CA LYS A 557 8.86 23.33 4.60
C LYS A 557 8.41 24.05 3.32
N GLY A 558 8.50 23.40 2.16
CA GLY A 558 8.06 23.99 0.89
C GLY A 558 8.92 25.19 0.48
N PHE A 559 10.24 25.03 0.55
CA PHE A 559 11.23 25.91 -0.09
C PHE A 559 11.90 25.12 -1.22
N LEU A 560 11.09 24.70 -2.19
CA LEU A 560 11.49 23.70 -3.19
C LEU A 560 12.54 24.24 -4.16
N ARG A 561 12.48 25.52 -4.49
CA ARG A 561 13.47 26.17 -5.38
C ARG A 561 14.86 26.20 -4.73
N GLU A 562 14.94 26.62 -3.46
CA GLU A 562 16.21 26.60 -2.71
C GLU A 562 16.72 25.18 -2.48
N ALA A 563 15.83 24.24 -2.17
CA ALA A 563 16.20 22.84 -2.01
C ALA A 563 16.79 22.28 -3.33
N ARG A 564 16.22 22.65 -4.48
CA ARG A 564 16.73 22.25 -5.80
C ARG A 564 18.14 22.78 -6.05
N GLU A 565 18.43 24.02 -5.70
CA GLU A 565 19.78 24.60 -5.84
C GLU A 565 20.82 23.84 -5.00
N LEU A 566 20.49 23.54 -3.75
CA LEU A 566 21.38 22.77 -2.86
C LEU A 566 21.60 21.34 -3.36
N VAL A 567 20.54 20.67 -3.82
CA VAL A 567 20.64 19.34 -4.42
C VAL A 567 21.50 19.39 -5.68
N GLY A 568 21.33 20.38 -6.55
CA GLY A 568 22.15 20.56 -7.75
C GLY A 568 23.64 20.70 -7.42
N ARG A 569 24.00 21.56 -6.46
CA ARG A 569 25.38 21.70 -5.99
C ARG A 569 25.94 20.42 -5.39
N ASN A 570 25.13 19.66 -4.66
CA ASN A 570 25.55 18.39 -4.09
C ASN A 570 25.77 17.32 -5.18
N LEU A 571 24.97 17.31 -6.23
CA LEU A 571 25.18 16.42 -7.37
C LEU A 571 26.51 16.74 -8.07
N GLU A 572 26.81 18.02 -8.33
CA GLU A 572 28.09 18.46 -8.89
C GLU A 572 29.31 18.06 -8.04
N ILE A 573 29.15 17.90 -6.73
CA ILE A 573 30.23 17.48 -5.80
C ILE A 573 30.40 15.95 -5.80
N LEU A 574 29.33 15.21 -6.10
CA LEU A 574 29.29 13.75 -6.02
C LEU A 574 29.61 13.07 -7.36
N GLU A 575 29.33 13.75 -8.47
CA GLU A 575 29.80 13.40 -9.83
C GLU A 575 31.31 13.64 -9.97
#